data_AF-A0A814UZI2-F1
#
_entry.id   AF-A0A814UZI2-F1
#
_cell.length_a   1.000
_cell.length_b   1.000
_cell.length_c   1.000
_cell.angle_alpha   90.00
_cell.angle_beta   90.00
_cell.angle_gamma   90.00
#
_symmetry.space_group_name_H-M   'P 1'
#
loop_
_entity.id
_entity.type
_entity.pdbx_description
1 polymer ?
#
loop_
_entity_poly.entity_id
_entity_poly.type
_entity_poly.pdbx_seq_one_letter_code
_entity_poly.pdbx_strand_id
1 'polypeptide(L)'
;MSDVSSFSDRCIARVLLEPRSLFMVKDDMYSYYLHGIEERQEDTINRERISNFDRCNDNIKDKDEQILLRTTRISLTIRCVEKISKLPVVLLRK
;
A
#
# COMPACT_ATOMS: atom_id res chain seq x y z
N MET A 1 -15.49 2.15 -28.25
CA MET A 1 -14.83 1.44 -27.14
C MET A 1 -13.75 2.36 -26.60
N SER A 2 -13.98 2.98 -25.44
CA SER A 2 -13.02 3.88 -24.80
C SER A 2 -11.92 3.10 -24.09
N ASP A 3 -10.68 3.56 -24.27
CA ASP A 3 -9.43 3.15 -23.62
C ASP A 3 -9.59 2.52 -22.24
N VAL A 4 -9.26 1.22 -22.13
CA VAL A 4 -9.01 0.61 -20.82
C VAL A 4 -7.56 0.92 -20.47
N SER A 5 -7.33 2.08 -19.85
CA SER A 5 -6.02 2.43 -19.29
C SER A 5 -5.50 1.29 -18.41
N SER A 6 -4.25 0.90 -18.59
CA SER A 6 -3.63 -0.15 -17.77
C SER A 6 -3.63 0.26 -16.30
N PHE A 7 -3.64 -0.70 -15.37
CA PHE A 7 -3.46 -0.39 -13.94
C PHE A 7 -2.14 0.35 -13.67
N SER A 8 -1.12 0.10 -14.49
CA SER A 8 0.18 0.77 -14.41
C SER A 8 0.09 2.28 -14.63
N ASP A 9 -0.83 2.73 -15.50
CA ASP A 9 -0.97 4.14 -15.87
C ASP A 9 -1.60 4.97 -14.74
N ARG A 10 -2.15 4.30 -13.72
CA ARG A 10 -2.77 4.92 -12.53
C ARG A 10 -1.93 4.74 -11.27
N CYS A 11 -0.69 4.26 -11.39
CA CYS A 11 0.22 4.10 -10.26
C CYS A 11 0.73 5.47 -9.79
N ILE A 12 0.33 5.88 -8.58
CA ILE A 12 0.74 7.18 -8.01
C ILE A 12 2.02 7.11 -7.18
N ALA A 13 2.34 5.95 -6.61
CA ALA A 13 3.47 5.76 -5.71
C ALA A 13 3.79 4.26 -5.57
N ARG A 14 5.06 3.96 -5.30
CA ARG A 14 5.52 2.62 -4.92
C ARG A 14 6.28 2.73 -3.60
N VAL A 15 5.97 1.85 -2.65
CA VAL A 15 6.55 1.87 -1.31
C VAL A 15 7.22 0.53 -1.04
N LEU A 16 8.48 0.56 -0.61
CA LEU A 16 9.19 -0.64 -0.15
C LEU A 16 8.84 -0.91 1.32
N LEU A 17 8.36 -2.12 1.60
CA LEU A 17 8.01 -2.57 2.95
C LEU A 17 9.04 -3.57 3.47
N GLU A 18 10.06 -3.05 4.15
CA GLU A 18 11.12 -3.88 4.74
C GLU A 18 10.59 -4.80 5.86
N PRO A 19 11.25 -5.94 6.15
CA PRO A 19 10.86 -6.79 7.28
C PRO A 19 10.81 -6.02 8.59
N ARG A 20 9.77 -6.25 9.41
CA ARG A 20 9.51 -5.54 10.68
C ARG A 20 9.24 -4.04 10.54
N SER A 21 8.95 -3.55 9.34
CA SER A 21 8.43 -2.18 9.15
C SER A 21 6.95 -2.07 9.56
N LEU A 22 6.56 -0.88 9.99
CA LEU A 22 5.17 -0.51 10.26
C LEU A 22 4.68 0.42 9.15
N PHE A 23 3.68 -0.02 8.39
CA PHE A 23 3.05 0.79 7.35
C PHE A 23 1.70 1.30 7.84
N MET A 24 1.56 2.62 7.92
CA MET A 24 0.33 3.28 8.33
C MET A 24 -0.32 3.98 7.13
N VAL A 25 -1.59 3.69 6.91
CA VAL A 25 -2.42 4.34 5.88
C VAL A 25 -3.57 5.03 6.61
N LYS A 26 -3.77 6.32 6.35
CA LYS A 26 -4.83 7.13 6.99
C LYS A 26 -5.45 8.12 6.00
N ASP A 27 -6.56 8.73 6.42
CA ASP A 27 -7.25 9.82 5.72
C ASP A 27 -7.53 9.44 4.25
N ASP A 28 -7.12 10.29 3.30
CA ASP A 28 -7.38 10.11 1.88
C ASP A 28 -6.74 8.83 1.32
N MET A 29 -5.51 8.50 1.75
CA MET A 29 -4.80 7.31 1.28
C MET A 29 -5.53 6.02 1.66
N TYR A 30 -6.25 6.02 2.79
CA TYR A 30 -7.07 4.88 3.20
C TYR A 30 -8.43 4.86 2.49
N SER A 31 -9.02 6.03 2.27
CA SER A 31 -10.43 6.15 1.85
C SER A 31 -10.61 6.14 0.32
N TYR A 32 -9.64 6.69 -0.42
CA TYR A 32 -9.79 6.98 -1.86
C TYR A 32 -8.75 6.29 -2.75
N TYR A 33 -7.67 5.77 -2.18
CA TYR A 33 -6.60 5.14 -2.95
C TYR A 33 -6.61 3.62 -2.79
N LEU A 34 -6.34 2.93 -3.90
CA LEU A 34 -6.12 1.50 -3.91
C LEU A 34 -4.64 1.21 -3.67
N HIS A 35 -4.36 0.31 -2.74
CA HIS A 35 -3.05 -0.28 -2.55
C HIS A 35 -3.09 -1.74 -2.98
N GLY A 36 -2.01 -2.22 -3.56
CA GLY A 36 -1.90 -3.59 -4.04
C GLY A 36 -0.47 -4.08 -3.98
N ILE A 37 -0.33 -5.39 -4.01
CA ILE A 37 0.95 -6.07 -4.16
C ILE A 37 0.87 -6.77 -5.51
N GLU A 38 1.71 -6.33 -6.44
CA GLU A 38 1.76 -6.91 -7.78
C GLU A 38 2.39 -8.30 -7.73
N GLU A 39 1.81 -9.29 -8.42
CA GLU A 39 2.31 -10.67 -8.44
C GLU A 39 3.59 -10.77 -9.28
N ARG A 40 4.73 -11.02 -8.63
CA ARG A 40 6.06 -11.14 -9.26
C ARG A 40 7.07 -11.77 -8.30
N GLN A 41 8.21 -12.20 -8.84
CA GLN A 41 9.28 -12.88 -8.09
C GLN A 41 10.38 -11.95 -7.59
N GLU A 42 10.51 -10.75 -8.14
CA GLU A 42 11.57 -9.80 -7.78
C GLU A 42 11.11 -8.35 -7.88
N ASP A 43 11.74 -7.47 -7.12
CA ASP A 43 11.49 -6.02 -7.15
C ASP A 43 12.78 -5.26 -7.48
N THR A 44 12.72 -4.37 -8.47
CA THR A 44 13.78 -3.40 -8.76
C THR A 44 13.62 -2.17 -7.88
N ILE A 45 14.62 -1.90 -7.05
CA ILE A 45 14.65 -0.83 -6.06
C ILE A 45 15.67 0.21 -6.48
N ASN A 46 15.22 1.44 -6.67
CA ASN A 46 16.07 2.60 -6.87
C ASN A 46 15.35 3.87 -6.36
N ARG A 47 16.08 4.97 -6.28
CA ARG A 47 15.60 6.26 -5.77
C ARG A 47 14.43 6.84 -6.57
N GLU A 48 14.37 6.59 -7.87
CA GLU A 48 13.32 7.13 -8.74
C GLU A 48 12.00 6.35 -8.63
N ARG A 49 12.09 5.04 -8.37
CA ARG A 49 10.92 4.14 -8.33
C ARG A 49 10.26 4.06 -6.97
N ILE A 50 11.01 4.18 -5.88
CA ILE A 50 10.52 3.92 -4.51
C ILE A 50 10.37 5.24 -3.74
N SER A 51 9.14 5.60 -3.43
CA SER A 51 8.82 6.88 -2.80
C SER A 51 9.42 7.05 -1.39
N ASN A 52 9.66 5.94 -0.67
CA ASN A 52 10.27 5.95 0.66
C ASN A 52 11.75 5.53 0.67
N PHE A 53 12.45 5.63 -0.46
CA PHE A 53 13.84 5.17 -0.60
C PHE A 53 14.77 5.73 0.50
N ASP A 54 14.66 7.03 0.80
CA ASP A 54 15.50 7.69 1.82
C ASP A 54 15.26 7.19 3.25
N ARG A 55 14.13 6.53 3.50
CA ARG A 55 13.78 5.94 4.80
C ARG A 55 14.12 4.45 4.91
N CYS A 56 14.62 3.86 3.83
CA CYS A 56 15.04 2.46 3.84
C CYS A 56 16.36 2.29 4.62
N ASN A 57 16.64 1.05 5.05
CA ASN A 57 17.92 0.71 5.68
C ASN A 57 19.11 1.03 4.76
N ASP A 58 20.28 1.29 5.37
CA ASP A 58 21.48 1.69 4.63
C ASP A 58 21.89 0.67 3.57
N ASN A 59 21.77 -0.62 3.86
CA ASN A 59 22.02 -1.71 2.90
C ASN A 59 21.23 -1.58 1.58
N ILE A 60 20.05 -0.96 1.60
CA ILE A 60 19.21 -0.70 0.40
C ILE A 60 19.71 0.56 -0.33
N LYS A 61 20.14 1.58 0.42
CA LYS A 61 20.54 2.88 -0.12
C LYS A 61 21.96 2.90 -0.68
N ASP A 62 22.81 1.93 -0.31
CA ASP A 62 24.21 1.83 -0.74
C ASP A 62 24.39 1.61 -2.25
N LYS A 63 23.32 1.25 -2.97
CA LYS A 63 23.35 0.97 -4.41
C LYS A 63 22.37 1.88 -5.15
N ASP A 64 22.79 2.35 -6.32
CA ASP A 64 21.92 3.16 -7.20
C ASP A 64 20.68 2.36 -7.65
N GLU A 65 20.88 1.07 -7.93
CA GLU A 65 19.81 0.13 -8.23
C GLU A 65 20.10 -1.25 -7.63
N GLN A 66 19.07 -1.88 -7.09
CA GLN A 66 19.13 -3.21 -6.50
C GLN A 66 17.93 -4.07 -6.93
N ILE A 67 18.19 -5.34 -7.22
CA ILE A 67 17.16 -6.35 -7.43
C ILE A 67 16.99 -7.15 -6.13
N LEU A 68 15.76 -7.18 -5.61
CA LEU A 68 15.39 -7.97 -4.44
C LEU A 68 14.51 -9.14 -4.83
N LEU A 69 14.96 -10.36 -4.58
CA LEU A 69 14.16 -11.56 -4.75
C LEU A 69 13.12 -11.67 -3.62
N ARG A 70 11.87 -11.93 -3.98
CA ARG A 70 10.80 -12.12 -3.02
C ARG A 70 10.92 -13.47 -2.34
N THR A 71 10.63 -13.45 -1.05
CA THR A 71 10.51 -14.63 -0.21
C THR A 71 9.16 -14.60 0.48
N THR A 72 8.83 -15.66 1.22
CA THR A 72 7.59 -15.69 2.00
C THR A 72 7.57 -14.56 3.02
N ARG A 73 6.62 -13.64 2.87
CA ARG A 73 6.40 -12.51 3.77
C ARG A 73 5.06 -12.65 4.46
N ILE A 74 5.05 -12.46 5.78
CA ILE A 74 3.84 -12.38 6.60
C ILE A 74 3.61 -10.92 6.98
N SER A 75 2.40 -10.40 6.75
CA SER A 75 1.96 -9.10 7.26
C SER A 75 0.79 -9.24 8.20
N LEU A 76 0.85 -8.49 9.30
CA LEU A 76 -0.27 -8.29 10.20
C LEU A 76 -0.93 -6.94 9.89
N THR A 77 -2.19 -6.96 9.47
CA THR A 77 -2.97 -5.74 9.20
C THR A 77 -4.01 -5.55 10.29
N ILE A 78 -3.96 -4.40 10.96
CA ILE A 78 -4.93 -4.00 11.99
C ILE A 78 -5.71 -2.80 11.47
N ARG A 79 -7.03 -2.83 11.59
CA ARG A 79 -7.91 -1.71 11.24
C ARG A 79 -8.95 -1.47 12.32
N CYS A 80 -9.26 -0.21 12.57
CA CYS A 80 -10.42 0.17 13.36
C CYS A 80 -11.62 0.28 12.41
N VAL A 81 -12.65 -0.53 12.62
CA VAL A 81 -13.87 -0.48 11.80
C VAL A 81 -14.94 0.26 12.60
N GLU A 82 -15.38 1.40 12.08
CA GLU A 82 -16.46 2.17 12.69
C GLU A 82 -17.76 1.35 12.72
N LYS A 83 -18.41 1.31 13.88
CA LYS A 83 -19.73 0.71 14.00
C LYS A 83 -20.78 1.70 13.48
N ILE A 84 -21.16 1.55 12.22
CA ILE A 84 -22.32 2.26 11.67
C ILE A 84 -23.60 1.50 12.04
N SER A 85 -24.39 2.04 12.97
CA SER A 85 -25.75 1.53 13.22
C SER A 85 -26.60 1.73 11.97
N LYS A 86 -27.12 0.64 11.40
CA LYS A 86 -28.08 0.66 10.29
C LYS A 86 -29.54 0.60 10.77
N LEU A 87 -29.80 0.84 12.06
CA LEU A 87 -31.16 0.85 12.57
C LEU A 87 -31.88 2.10 12.06
N PRO A 88 -32.95 1.98 11.24
CA PRO A 88 -33.80 3.12 11.00
C PRO A 88 -34.43 3.50 12.34
N VAL A 89 -34.45 4.79 12.66
CA VAL A 89 -35.17 5.36 13.81
C VAL A 89 -36.68 5.25 13.52
N VAL A 90 -37.21 4.03 13.47
CA VAL A 90 -38.65 3.71 13.35
C VAL A 90 -39.11 3.10 14.67
N LEU A 91 -38.66 3.69 15.77
CA LEU A 91 -39.08 3.33 17.12
C LEU A 91 -38.98 4.52 18.07
N LEU A 92 -39.42 5.69 17.62
CA LEU A 92 -40.04 6.65 18.54
C LEU A 92 -41.56 6.39 18.47
N ARG A 93 -42.00 5.38 19.23
CA ARG A 93 -43.42 5.05 19.39
C ARG A 93 -44.08 6.02 20.38
N LYS A 94 -45.24 6.52 19.95
CA LYS A 94 -46.42 7.08 20.67
C LYS A 94 -46.21 8.26 21.61
#